data_AF-A0A820MZJ6-F1
#
_entry.id   AF-A0A820MZJ6-F1
#
_cell.length_a   1.000
_cell.length_b   1.000
_cell.length_c   1.000
_cell.angle_alpha   90.00
_cell.angle_beta   90.00
_cell.angle_gamma   90.00
#
_symmetry.space_group_name_H-M   'P 1'
#
loop_
_entity.id
_entity.type
_entity.pdbx_description
1 polymer ?
#
loop_
_entity_poly.entity_id
_entity_poly.type
_entity_poly.pdbx_seq_one_letter_code
_entity_poly.pdbx_strand_id
1 'polypeptide(L)'
;NSRRRLSFVDFAHPQAWHKLIEYAQVTIAFTKLITDFTNQWAKICFLASSQLHQLVIDFRKKTETEIRGKCQLGGMMYDLWESLLLESELESQSLKKMACLMEKAICTPLGSFITSKSVQLSINKQHRSDLNEILEKSHEIVQE
;
A
#
# COMPACT_ATOMS: atom_id res chain seq x y z
N ASN A 1 -28.43 -19.39 8.12
CA ASN A 1 -27.88 -18.20 8.82
C ASN A 1 -28.13 -16.94 8.01
N SER A 2 -29.32 -16.37 8.16
CA SER A 2 -29.78 -15.19 7.42
C SER A 2 -29.13 -13.93 7.99
N ARG A 3 -28.24 -13.28 7.23
CA ARG A 3 -27.72 -11.95 7.57
C ARG A 3 -28.88 -10.95 7.55
N ARG A 4 -29.48 -10.65 8.72
CA ARG A 4 -30.39 -9.50 8.85
C ARG A 4 -29.61 -8.26 8.40
N ARG A 5 -30.11 -7.57 7.38
CA ARG A 5 -29.64 -6.22 7.06
C ARG A 5 -30.07 -5.34 8.22
N LEU A 6 -29.09 -4.85 8.99
CA LEU A 6 -29.32 -3.88 10.03
C LEU A 6 -29.95 -2.63 9.40
N SER A 7 -31.03 -2.14 10.00
CA SER A 7 -31.72 -0.93 9.55
C SER A 7 -30.98 0.31 10.04
N PHE A 8 -31.25 1.46 9.43
CA PHE A 8 -30.67 2.76 9.85
C PHE A 8 -30.98 3.07 11.33
N VAL A 9 -32.13 2.61 11.83
CA VAL A 9 -32.57 2.79 13.23
C VAL A 9 -31.70 1.99 14.20
N ASP A 10 -31.19 0.83 13.79
CA ASP A 10 -30.28 0.01 14.62
C ASP A 10 -28.92 0.70 14.84
N PHE A 11 -28.54 1.63 13.95
CA PHE A 11 -27.32 2.43 14.06
C PHE A 11 -27.55 3.81 14.73
N ALA A 12 -28.81 4.23 14.90
CA ALA A 12 -29.16 5.46 15.60
C ALA A 12 -29.08 5.32 17.13
N HIS A 13 -28.99 4.09 17.66
CA HIS A 13 -28.89 3.85 19.09
C HIS A 13 -27.52 4.29 19.65
N PRO A 14 -27.44 4.99 20.79
CA PRO A 14 -26.17 5.45 21.39
C PRO A 14 -25.15 4.34 21.63
N GLN A 15 -25.60 3.11 21.91
CA GLN A 15 -24.70 1.96 22.08
C GLN A 15 -24.11 1.44 20.76
N ALA A 16 -24.75 1.71 19.61
CA ALA A 16 -24.22 1.35 18.30
C ALA A 16 -23.08 2.29 17.87
N TRP A 17 -23.09 3.53 18.37
CA TRP A 17 -22.07 4.55 18.08
C TRP A 17 -20.65 4.13 18.48
N HIS A 18 -20.48 3.55 19.69
CA HIS A 18 -19.18 3.06 20.14
C HIS A 18 -18.63 1.95 19.22
N LYS A 19 -19.50 1.00 18.83
CA LYS A 19 -19.13 -0.07 17.90
C LYS A 19 -18.77 0.45 16.50
N LEU A 20 -19.45 1.51 16.05
CA LEU A 20 -19.13 2.17 14.78
C LEU A 20 -17.78 2.89 14.80
N ILE A 21 -17.46 3.60 15.90
CA ILE A 21 -16.13 4.20 16.09
C ILE A 21 -15.06 3.11 16.08
N GLU A 22 -15.25 2.05 16.88
CA GLU A 22 -14.30 0.95 16.99
C GLU A 22 -14.07 0.30 15.62
N TYR A 23 -15.15 -0.01 14.89
CA TYR A 23 -15.07 -0.54 13.54
C TYR A 23 -14.29 0.38 12.59
N ALA A 24 -14.55 1.69 12.63
CA ALA A 24 -13.84 2.67 11.81
C ALA A 24 -12.35 2.73 12.17
N GLN A 25 -12.00 2.71 13.45
CA GLN A 25 -10.62 2.70 13.93
C GLN A 25 -9.89 1.43 13.50
N VAL A 26 -10.51 0.26 13.66
CA VAL A 26 -9.95 -1.03 13.21
C VAL A 26 -9.76 -1.03 11.70
N THR A 27 -10.73 -0.51 10.94
CA THR A 27 -10.63 -0.40 9.48
C THR A 27 -9.44 0.47 9.08
N ILE A 28 -9.28 1.65 9.69
CA ILE A 28 -8.15 2.54 9.43
C ILE A 28 -6.82 1.86 9.77
N ALA A 29 -6.74 1.22 10.94
CA ALA A 29 -5.53 0.53 11.40
C ALA A 29 -5.15 -0.62 10.46
N PHE A 30 -6.12 -1.42 10.03
CA PHE A 30 -5.89 -2.52 9.10
C PHE A 30 -5.48 -2.03 7.71
N THR A 31 -6.12 -0.97 7.18
CA THR A 31 -5.70 -0.38 5.91
C THR A 31 -4.28 0.20 6.01
N LYS A 32 -3.92 0.81 7.14
CA LYS A 32 -2.55 1.27 7.39
C LYS A 32 -1.55 0.13 7.39
N LEU A 33 -1.86 -0.99 8.06
CA LEU A 33 -1.01 -2.18 8.07
C LEU A 33 -0.74 -2.70 6.65
N ILE A 34 -1.77 -2.80 5.81
CA ILE A 34 -1.64 -3.21 4.40
C ILE A 34 -0.76 -2.22 3.63
N THR A 35 -0.99 -0.92 3.83
CA THR A 35 -0.23 0.15 3.17
C THR A 35 1.24 0.09 3.55
N ASP A 36 1.54 -0.07 4.83
CA ASP A 36 2.91 -0.12 5.36
C ASP A 36 3.64 -1.38 4.85
N PHE A 37 2.98 -2.54 4.86
CA PHE A 37 3.51 -3.77 4.28
C PHE A 37 3.84 -3.59 2.80
N THR A 38 2.90 -3.06 2.02
CA THR A 38 3.05 -2.88 0.57
C THR A 38 4.16 -1.89 0.25
N ASN A 39 4.29 -0.81 1.04
CA ASN A 39 5.39 0.15 0.91
C ASN A 39 6.76 -0.50 1.18
N GLN A 40 6.87 -1.34 2.22
CA GLN A 40 8.12 -2.05 2.51
C GLN A 40 8.47 -3.02 1.37
N TRP A 41 7.48 -3.75 0.87
CA TRP A 41 7.69 -4.66 -0.25
C TRP A 41 8.12 -3.93 -1.53
N ALA A 42 7.49 -2.80 -1.86
CA ALA A 42 7.89 -1.97 -2.99
C ALA A 42 9.36 -1.50 -2.88
N LYS A 43 9.82 -1.12 -1.68
CA LYS A 43 11.22 -0.76 -1.43
C LYS A 43 12.17 -1.93 -1.68
N ILE A 44 11.80 -3.14 -1.24
CA ILE A 44 12.60 -4.35 -1.48
C ILE A 44 12.71 -4.62 -2.99
N CYS A 45 11.60 -4.58 -3.72
CA CYS A 45 11.59 -4.77 -5.17
C CYS A 45 12.44 -3.71 -5.89
N PHE A 46 12.36 -2.45 -5.48
CA PHE A 46 13.15 -1.37 -6.06
C PHE A 46 14.65 -1.56 -5.82
N LEU A 47 15.04 -1.91 -4.58
CA LEU A 47 16.44 -2.18 -4.25
C LEU A 47 16.98 -3.38 -5.03
N ALA A 48 16.24 -4.48 -5.07
CA ALA A 48 16.61 -5.69 -5.80
C ALA A 48 16.77 -5.41 -7.31
N SER A 49 15.83 -4.65 -7.89
CA SER A 49 15.92 -4.17 -9.27
C SER A 49 17.21 -3.39 -9.52
N SER A 50 17.52 -2.40 -8.67
CA SER A 50 18.70 -1.56 -8.81
C SER A 50 19.99 -2.37 -8.71
N GLN A 51 20.07 -3.30 -7.75
CA GLN A 51 21.25 -4.15 -7.56
C GLN A 51 21.45 -5.09 -8.74
N LEU A 52 20.38 -5.72 -9.23
CA LEU A 52 20.44 -6.62 -10.38
C LEU A 52 20.82 -5.89 -11.67
N HIS A 53 20.29 -4.68 -11.88
CA HIS A 53 20.64 -3.85 -13.04
C HIS A 53 22.13 -3.48 -13.02
N GLN A 54 22.65 -3.05 -11.86
CA GLN A 54 24.05 -2.72 -11.71
C GLN A 54 24.95 -3.94 -11.97
N LEU A 55 24.56 -5.11 -11.45
CA LEU A 55 25.25 -6.36 -11.69
C LEU A 55 25.37 -6.66 -13.19
N VAL A 56 24.27 -6.55 -13.94
CA VAL A 56 24.29 -6.75 -15.40
C VAL A 56 25.23 -5.77 -16.10
N ILE A 57 25.20 -4.49 -15.73
CA ILE A 57 26.09 -3.47 -16.31
C ILE A 57 27.56 -3.80 -16.04
N ASP A 58 27.90 -4.14 -14.80
CA ASP A 58 29.28 -4.41 -14.39
C ASP A 58 29.83 -5.64 -15.10
N PHE A 59 29.01 -6.68 -15.23
CA PHE A 59 29.42 -7.91 -15.89
C PHE A 59 29.48 -7.78 -17.42
N ARG A 60 28.57 -7.03 -18.06
CA ARG A 60 28.72 -6.67 -19.50
C ARG A 60 30.03 -5.93 -19.76
N LYS A 61 30.37 -4.96 -18.91
CA LYS A 61 31.65 -4.22 -19.03
C LYS A 61 32.84 -5.17 -18.88
N LYS A 62 32.84 -6.04 -17.86
CA LYS A 62 33.91 -7.03 -17.66
C LYS A 62 34.03 -7.99 -18.84
N THR A 63 32.92 -8.45 -19.41
CA THR A 63 32.91 -9.31 -20.61
C THR A 63 33.58 -8.61 -21.79
N GLU A 64 33.25 -7.34 -22.04
CA GLU A 64 33.86 -6.55 -23.11
C GLU A 64 35.38 -6.37 -22.89
N THR A 65 35.80 -6.01 -21.67
CA THR A 65 37.20 -5.70 -21.37
C THR A 65 38.09 -6.94 -21.25
N GLU A 66 37.59 -8.03 -20.69
CA GLU A 66 38.41 -9.18 -20.29
C GLU A 66 38.30 -10.36 -21.27
N ILE A 67 37.14 -10.54 -21.90
CA ILE A 67 36.85 -11.75 -22.69
C ILE A 67 36.90 -11.46 -24.19
N ARG A 68 36.27 -10.37 -24.65
CA ARG A 68 36.10 -10.09 -26.08
C ARG A 68 37.41 -9.89 -26.84
N GLY A 69 38.43 -9.32 -26.20
CA GLY A 69 39.76 -9.16 -26.78
C GLY A 69 40.65 -10.41 -26.71
N LYS A 70 40.31 -11.39 -25.87
CA LYS A 70 41.13 -12.60 -25.62
C LYS A 70 40.61 -13.84 -26.30
N CYS A 71 39.33 -13.87 -26.62
CA CYS A 71 38.70 -14.98 -27.29
C CYS A 71 38.11 -14.54 -28.62
N GLN A 72 38.44 -15.27 -29.69
CA GLN A 72 37.58 -15.38 -30.87
C GLN A 72 36.28 -16.15 -30.53
N LEU A 73 35.64 -15.85 -29.40
CA LEU A 73 34.43 -16.52 -28.91
C LEU A 73 33.23 -16.05 -29.73
N GLY A 74 33.22 -16.43 -31.02
CA GLY A 74 31.99 -16.80 -31.70
C GLY A 74 31.68 -18.23 -31.29
N GLY A 75 30.99 -18.41 -30.17
CA GLY A 75 30.69 -19.73 -29.64
C GLY A 75 29.50 -19.70 -28.71
N MET A 76 28.71 -20.79 -28.73
CA MET A 76 27.47 -21.01 -27.96
C MET A 76 27.50 -20.50 -26.51
N MET A 77 28.65 -20.58 -25.83
CA MET A 77 28.80 -20.12 -24.45
C MET A 77 28.70 -18.59 -24.30
N TYR A 78 29.19 -17.82 -25.28
CA TYR A 78 29.05 -16.37 -25.28
C TYR A 78 27.58 -15.97 -25.48
N ASP A 79 26.90 -16.59 -26.44
CA ASP A 79 25.48 -16.33 -26.70
C ASP A 79 24.60 -16.73 -25.49
N LEU A 80 24.92 -17.84 -24.83
CA LEU A 80 24.25 -18.26 -23.59
C LEU A 80 24.47 -17.26 -22.45
N TRP A 81 25.68 -16.74 -22.30
CA TRP A 81 26.01 -15.72 -21.31
C TRP A 81 25.28 -14.40 -21.56
N GLU A 82 25.29 -13.90 -22.79
CA GLU A 82 24.54 -12.69 -23.16
C GLU A 82 23.02 -12.87 -22.96
N SER A 83 22.50 -14.07 -23.25
CA SER A 83 21.09 -14.41 -22.98
C SER A 83 20.77 -14.37 -21.48
N LEU A 84 21.66 -14.90 -20.62
CA LEU A 84 21.50 -14.83 -19.16
C LEU A 84 21.52 -13.39 -18.64
N LEU A 85 22.42 -12.56 -19.16
CA LEU A 85 22.50 -11.14 -18.80
C LEU A 85 21.27 -10.36 -19.24
N LEU A 86 20.74 -10.67 -20.43
CA LEU A 86 19.50 -10.08 -20.93
C LEU A 86 18.30 -10.48 -20.06
N GLU A 87 18.15 -11.76 -19.72
CA GLU A 87 17.06 -12.23 -18.85
C GLU A 87 17.14 -11.58 -17.46
N SER A 88 18.34 -11.46 -16.91
CA SER A 88 18.57 -10.76 -15.64
C SER A 88 18.18 -9.28 -15.70
N GLU A 89 18.43 -8.62 -16.84
CA GLU A 89 18.00 -7.24 -17.06
C GLU A 89 16.47 -7.11 -17.15
N LEU A 90 15.81 -8.04 -17.84
CA LEU A 90 14.34 -8.10 -17.92
C LEU A 90 13.72 -8.30 -16.52
N GLU A 91 14.28 -9.19 -15.72
CA GLU A 91 13.82 -9.42 -14.34
C GLU A 91 14.00 -8.16 -13.48
N SER A 92 15.14 -7.47 -13.60
CA SER A 92 15.34 -6.18 -12.94
C SER A 92 14.27 -5.15 -13.33
N GLN A 93 13.92 -5.05 -14.60
CA GLN A 93 12.86 -4.14 -15.06
C GLN A 93 11.48 -4.55 -14.53
N SER A 94 11.20 -5.86 -14.46
CA SER A 94 9.97 -6.40 -13.89
C SER A 94 9.82 -6.03 -12.41
N LEU A 95 10.88 -6.20 -11.61
CA LEU A 95 10.92 -5.80 -10.20
C LEU A 95 10.69 -4.30 -10.02
N LYS A 96 11.31 -3.45 -10.87
CA LYS A 96 11.08 -2.01 -10.86
C LYS A 96 9.63 -1.66 -11.14
N LYS A 97 9.05 -2.29 -12.17
CA LYS A 97 7.65 -2.09 -12.55
C LYS A 97 6.71 -2.51 -11.43
N MET A 98 6.98 -3.63 -10.78
CA MET A 98 6.21 -4.12 -9.63
C MET A 98 6.24 -3.11 -8.48
N ALA A 99 7.42 -2.58 -8.12
CA ALA A 99 7.55 -1.54 -7.10
C ALA A 99 6.70 -0.30 -7.42
N CYS A 100 6.77 0.19 -8.66
CA CYS A 100 5.97 1.34 -9.10
C CYS A 100 4.46 1.06 -9.09
N LEU A 101 4.04 -0.17 -9.46
CA LEU A 101 2.64 -0.57 -9.43
C LEU A 101 2.10 -0.63 -8.01
N MET A 102 2.87 -1.19 -7.06
CA MET A 102 2.52 -1.20 -5.65
C MET A 102 2.29 0.22 -5.12
N GLU A 103 3.17 1.14 -5.44
CA GLU A 103 3.06 2.53 -4.99
C GLU A 103 1.82 3.24 -5.56
N LYS A 104 1.58 3.11 -6.87
CA LYS A 104 0.49 3.80 -7.57
C LYS A 104 -0.88 3.16 -7.35
N ALA A 105 -0.95 1.83 -7.39
CA ALA A 105 -2.21 1.10 -7.37
C ALA A 105 -2.68 0.74 -5.95
N ILE A 106 -1.76 0.69 -4.98
CA ILE A 106 -2.09 0.27 -3.61
C ILE A 106 -1.77 1.38 -2.61
N CYS A 107 -0.52 1.82 -2.51
CA CYS A 107 -0.13 2.73 -1.43
C CYS A 107 -0.80 4.10 -1.53
N THR A 108 -0.88 4.67 -2.73
CA THR A 108 -1.51 5.98 -2.94
C THR A 108 -3.03 5.95 -2.68
N PRO A 109 -3.81 5.01 -3.25
CA PRO A 109 -5.24 4.94 -2.97
C PRO A 109 -5.56 4.61 -1.50
N LEU A 110 -4.82 3.68 -0.89
CA LEU A 110 -5.03 3.34 0.52
C LEU A 110 -4.62 4.48 1.45
N GLY A 111 -3.56 5.23 1.13
CA GLY A 111 -3.18 6.44 1.84
C GLY A 111 -4.28 7.51 1.78
N SER A 112 -4.85 7.75 0.60
CA SER A 112 -6.00 8.65 0.44
C SER A 112 -7.22 8.18 1.23
N PHE A 113 -7.52 6.87 1.19
CA PHE A 113 -8.61 6.26 1.95
C PHE A 113 -8.43 6.45 3.46
N ILE A 114 -7.23 6.20 4.00
CA ILE A 114 -6.92 6.40 5.42
C ILE A 114 -7.17 7.85 5.83
N THR A 115 -6.67 8.81 5.05
CA THR A 115 -6.86 10.25 5.33
C THR A 115 -8.34 10.61 5.32
N SER A 116 -9.06 10.22 4.27
CA SER A 116 -10.50 10.49 4.15
C SER A 116 -11.29 9.89 5.31
N LYS A 117 -11.04 8.63 5.67
CA LYS A 117 -11.71 7.95 6.79
C LYS A 117 -11.35 8.54 8.15
N SER A 118 -10.12 9.00 8.34
CA SER A 118 -9.71 9.66 9.58
C SER A 118 -10.44 11.00 9.75
N VAL A 119 -10.52 11.80 8.69
CA VAL A 119 -11.29 13.05 8.68
C VAL A 119 -12.78 12.78 8.95
N GLN A 120 -13.37 11.81 8.24
CA GLN A 120 -14.77 11.45 8.43
C GLN A 120 -15.07 10.98 9.86
N LEU A 121 -14.16 10.20 10.46
CA LEU A 121 -14.30 9.75 11.84
C LEU A 121 -14.27 10.93 12.83
N SER A 122 -13.36 11.90 12.63
CA SER A 122 -13.29 13.11 13.46
C SER A 122 -14.55 13.96 13.35
N ILE A 123 -15.06 14.17 12.13
CA ILE A 123 -16.32 14.91 11.89
C ILE A 123 -17.48 14.22 12.61
N ASN A 124 -17.62 12.90 12.46
CA ASN A 124 -18.72 12.17 13.09
C ASN A 124 -18.63 12.22 14.62
N LYS A 125 -17.42 12.19 15.19
CA LYS A 125 -17.20 12.39 16.64
C LYS A 125 -17.64 13.78 17.09
N GLN A 126 -17.30 14.82 16.34
CA GLN A 126 -17.72 16.18 16.65
C GLN A 126 -19.24 16.32 16.61
N HIS A 127 -19.88 15.91 15.51
CA HIS A 127 -21.34 15.97 15.38
C HIS A 127 -22.06 15.22 16.52
N ARG A 128 -21.52 14.09 16.96
CA ARG A 128 -22.11 13.37 18.10
C ARG A 128 -21.96 14.15 19.41
N SER A 129 -20.82 14.81 19.61
CA SER A 129 -20.60 15.70 20.75
C SER A 129 -21.60 16.86 20.75
N ASP A 130 -21.75 17.54 19.61
CA ASP A 130 -22.67 18.67 19.46
C ASP A 130 -24.12 18.26 19.73
N LEU A 131 -24.54 17.09 19.24
CA LEU A 131 -25.88 16.55 19.50
C LEU A 131 -26.11 16.23 20.98
N ASN A 132 -25.10 15.71 21.69
CA ASN A 132 -25.21 15.46 23.12
C ASN A 132 -25.35 16.76 23.90
N GLU A 133 -24.58 17.79 23.55
CA GLU A 133 -24.67 19.13 24.17
C GLU A 133 -26.06 19.77 23.95
N ILE A 134 -26.61 19.66 22.74
CA ILE A 134 -27.98 20.16 22.45
C ILE A 134 -29.02 19.41 23.27
N LEU A 135 -28.90 18.08 23.40
CA LEU A 135 -29.82 17.27 24.19
C LEU A 135 -29.76 17.60 25.67
N GLU A 136 -28.56 17.81 26.23
CA GLU A 136 -28.36 18.23 27.62
C GLU A 136 -29.01 19.59 27.89
N LYS A 137 -28.70 20.61 27.06
CA LYS A 137 -29.32 21.95 27.18
C LYS A 137 -30.84 21.92 27.02
N SER A 138 -31.35 21.09 26.11
CA SER A 138 -32.80 20.93 25.94
C SER A 138 -33.47 20.29 27.15
N HIS A 139 -32.77 19.37 27.83
CA HIS A 139 -33.28 18.74 29.05
C HIS A 139 -33.32 19.74 30.21
N GLU A 140 -32.31 20.60 30.33
CA GLU A 140 -32.27 21.68 31.32
C GLU A 140 -33.45 22.65 31.13
N ILE A 141 -33.72 23.08 29.90
CA ILE A 141 -34.84 24.00 29.57
C ILE A 141 -36.22 23.39 29.87
N VAL A 142 -36.39 22.07 29.71
CA VAL A 142 -37.68 21.39 29.95
C VAL A 142 -37.93 21.15 31.45
N GLN A 143 -36.88 21.20 32.29
CA GLN A 143 -37.00 21.04 33.74
C GLN A 143 -37.23 22.36 34.49
N GLU A 144 -37.00 23.51 33.85
CA GLU A 144 -37.40 24.85 34.32
C GLU A 144 -38.87 25.17 33.97
#